data_AF-A0AAP0RCS2-F1
#
_entry.id   AF-A0AAP0RCS2-F1
#
_cell.length_a   1.000
_cell.length_b   1.000
_cell.length_c   1.000
_cell.angle_alpha   90.00
_cell.angle_beta   90.00
_cell.angle_gamma   90.00
#
_symmetry.space_group_name_H-M   'P 1'
#
loop_
_entity.id
_entity.type
_entity.pdbx_description
1 polymer ?
#
loop_
_entity_poly.entity_id
_entity_poly.type
_entity_poly.pdbx_seq_one_letter_code
_entity_poly.pdbx_strand_id
1 'polypeptide(L)'
;MSDKPPLKHLSPQEWEIFIDDFQYGGARREKWTLQPHLLLDLALSTLLKRDFSSSTKLHILVFLEEYSDLLLLHSQAAQSERELALNKLIEALRAVVQAPFDNVYVNLALKEQMMVSVTSILITISGDGNGKHGLSQLGNLAELLLIVINRPNHGLDRQTRAVACECLRELERAFPCLLSDISGHLWSLCQSERTHASQSYLLLFAFVIHNIVVSKLNVSILNTSVSLVPFNVPQWMLVEGMVGHGKEISESNHKELRRAMAFLLEWPQVLTPCGMMEFMAMIMPVAVVLELQASMLKVQFFGMIYSYDPMLCHVVLTMYLRFLDAFDGQEGDIARRLWLISREAQHYLVFRLLALHWLLGFIGLVSDRQVGKKKSMVEMGLSFYSDVFDPLALKSLQLDLLALCSRCLEISRLEDNGGRGVSGEEVASGVYVVKLFEDALVSVSAFKWLPPWSTETAVAFRTFHKFLIGASSHSDTDSSTTRILMESKIFHNLQRMLVDMILEFQRLVPIIVTLLTACWDVTSTVGWESVSFRHLMSIYSQK
;
A
#
# COMPACT_ATOMS: atom_id res chain seq x y z
N MET A 1 -60.23 1.00 -4.22
CA MET A 1 -59.76 1.00 -2.81
C MET A 1 -59.59 -0.47 -2.43
N SER A 2 -58.37 -0.98 -2.48
CA SER A 2 -58.01 -2.32 -2.01
C SER A 2 -57.02 -2.06 -0.88
N ASP A 3 -57.44 -2.38 0.35
CA ASP A 3 -56.66 -2.22 1.56
C ASP A 3 -55.39 -3.05 1.44
N LYS A 4 -54.24 -2.36 1.38
CA LYS A 4 -52.93 -2.99 1.53
C LYS A 4 -52.87 -3.59 2.93
N PRO A 5 -52.54 -4.89 3.09
CA PRO A 5 -52.43 -5.47 4.42
C PRO A 5 -51.30 -4.75 5.18
N PRO A 6 -51.50 -4.42 6.47
CA PRO A 6 -50.45 -3.77 7.26
C PRO A 6 -49.26 -4.71 7.35
N LEU A 7 -48.05 -4.16 7.15
CA LEU A 7 -46.80 -4.88 7.33
C LEU A 7 -46.75 -5.46 8.75
N LYS A 8 -46.74 -6.79 8.87
CA LYS A 8 -46.49 -7.45 10.15
C LYS A 8 -45.06 -7.07 10.58
N HIS A 9 -44.94 -6.36 11.69
CA HIS A 9 -43.62 -6.06 12.26
C HIS A 9 -42.91 -7.38 12.62
N LEU A 10 -41.68 -7.54 12.13
CA LEU A 10 -40.86 -8.72 12.44
C LEU A 10 -40.28 -8.58 13.84
N SER A 11 -40.39 -9.62 14.64
CA SER A 11 -39.66 -9.80 15.89
C SER A 11 -38.14 -9.96 15.62
N PRO A 12 -37.27 -9.80 16.64
CA PRO A 12 -35.83 -10.01 16.47
C PRO A 12 -35.46 -11.38 15.89
N GLN A 13 -36.15 -12.45 16.31
CA GLN A 13 -35.93 -13.81 15.81
C GLN A 13 -36.40 -13.96 14.36
N GLU A 14 -37.52 -13.32 13.98
CA GLU A 14 -37.97 -13.30 12.59
C GLU A 14 -36.98 -12.53 11.69
N TRP A 15 -36.28 -11.51 12.21
CA TRP A 15 -35.20 -10.81 11.50
C TRP A 15 -33.97 -11.69 11.27
N GLU A 16 -33.56 -12.48 12.26
CA GLU A 16 -32.43 -13.42 12.11
C GLU A 16 -32.73 -14.46 11.02
N ILE A 17 -33.91 -15.09 11.07
CA ILE A 17 -34.34 -16.06 10.06
C ILE A 17 -34.44 -15.40 8.67
N PHE A 18 -34.92 -14.17 8.61
CA PHE A 18 -35.03 -13.41 7.36
C PHE A 18 -33.65 -13.12 6.74
N ILE A 19 -32.67 -12.68 7.55
CA ILE A 19 -31.31 -12.41 7.08
C ILE A 19 -30.66 -13.72 6.60
N ASP A 20 -30.84 -14.81 7.34
CA ASP A 20 -30.37 -16.14 6.92
C ASP A 20 -30.97 -16.54 5.56
N ASP A 21 -32.29 -16.40 5.39
CA ASP A 21 -32.97 -16.72 4.12
C ASP A 21 -32.39 -15.94 2.93
N PHE A 22 -31.97 -14.69 3.13
CA PHE A 22 -31.31 -13.88 2.10
C PHE A 22 -29.90 -14.39 1.78
N GLN A 23 -29.11 -14.74 2.79
CA GLN A 23 -27.76 -15.28 2.64
C GLN A 23 -27.75 -16.66 1.95
N TYR A 24 -28.76 -17.50 2.19
CA TYR A 24 -28.92 -18.80 1.51
C TYR A 24 -29.28 -18.67 0.03
N GLY A 25 -29.96 -17.60 -0.38
CA GLY A 25 -30.34 -17.36 -1.77
C GLY A 25 -31.44 -18.30 -2.34
N GLY A 26 -31.65 -18.23 -3.66
CA GLY A 26 -32.61 -19.06 -4.38
C GLY A 26 -34.09 -18.82 -3.98
N ALA A 27 -34.88 -19.89 -3.95
CA ALA A 27 -36.32 -19.84 -3.66
C ALA A 27 -36.66 -19.26 -2.27
N ARG A 28 -35.75 -19.36 -1.30
CA ARG A 28 -35.92 -18.79 0.05
C ARG A 28 -35.89 -17.27 0.01
N ARG A 29 -34.96 -16.69 -0.75
CA ARG A 29 -34.89 -15.26 -1.00
C ARG A 29 -36.08 -14.78 -1.84
N GLU A 30 -36.49 -15.54 -2.86
CA GLU A 30 -37.59 -15.19 -3.76
C GLU A 30 -38.93 -14.97 -3.04
N LYS A 31 -39.16 -15.72 -1.95
CA LYS A 31 -40.31 -15.57 -1.06
C LYS A 31 -40.45 -14.14 -0.52
N TRP A 32 -39.32 -13.45 -0.30
CA TRP A 32 -39.26 -12.14 0.31
C TRP A 32 -39.11 -11.00 -0.71
N THR A 33 -38.60 -11.28 -1.91
CA THR A 33 -38.29 -10.24 -2.93
C THR A 33 -39.48 -9.72 -3.74
N LEU A 34 -40.72 -10.12 -3.42
CA LEU A 34 -41.90 -9.67 -4.17
C LEU A 34 -42.17 -8.16 -4.03
N GLN A 35 -41.71 -7.51 -2.94
CA GLN A 35 -41.90 -6.06 -2.71
C GLN A 35 -40.68 -5.42 -1.99
N PRO A 36 -39.60 -5.09 -2.71
CA PRO A 36 -38.34 -4.60 -2.12
C PRO A 36 -38.46 -3.27 -1.34
N HIS A 37 -39.31 -2.35 -1.80
CA HIS A 37 -39.54 -1.06 -1.15
C HIS A 37 -40.16 -1.20 0.26
N LEU A 38 -41.00 -2.22 0.47
CA LEU A 38 -41.57 -2.51 1.77
C LEU A 38 -40.54 -3.11 2.73
N LEU A 39 -39.55 -3.86 2.20
CA LEU A 39 -38.45 -4.40 3.01
C LEU A 39 -37.56 -3.28 3.52
N LEU A 40 -37.25 -2.29 2.68
CA LEU A 40 -36.52 -1.09 3.11
C LEU A 40 -37.29 -0.34 4.20
N ASP A 41 -38.58 -0.05 3.98
CA ASP A 41 -39.41 0.65 4.96
C ASP A 41 -39.49 -0.11 6.30
N LEU A 42 -39.59 -1.44 6.23
CA LEU A 42 -39.59 -2.31 7.40
C LEU A 42 -38.26 -2.29 8.16
N ALA A 43 -37.13 -2.38 7.44
CA ALA A 43 -35.79 -2.29 8.01
C ALA A 43 -35.57 -0.92 8.68
N LEU A 44 -35.85 0.18 7.98
CA LEU A 44 -35.72 1.53 8.51
C LEU A 44 -36.61 1.76 9.74
N SER A 45 -37.86 1.29 9.69
CA SER A 45 -38.76 1.38 10.85
C SER A 45 -38.22 0.60 12.06
N THR A 46 -37.56 -0.54 11.82
CA THR A 46 -36.97 -1.37 12.88
C THR A 46 -35.75 -0.71 13.50
N LEU A 47 -34.89 -0.08 12.69
CA LEU A 47 -33.73 0.67 13.18
C LEU A 47 -34.13 1.81 14.14
N LEU A 48 -35.26 2.47 13.84
CA LEU A 48 -35.80 3.58 14.63
C LEU A 48 -36.55 3.14 15.89
N LYS A 49 -37.03 1.90 15.96
CA LYS A 49 -37.73 1.38 17.13
C LYS A 49 -36.80 1.22 18.33
N ARG A 50 -37.33 1.48 19.53
CA ARG A 50 -36.59 1.27 20.79
C ARG A 50 -36.57 -0.19 21.22
N ASP A 51 -37.53 -0.99 20.80
CA ASP A 51 -37.68 -2.37 21.30
C ASP A 51 -36.60 -3.36 20.81
N PHE A 52 -35.73 -2.93 19.89
CA PHE A 52 -34.69 -3.78 19.29
C PHE A 52 -33.32 -3.55 19.91
N SER A 53 -32.59 -4.65 20.14
CA SER A 53 -31.22 -4.60 20.65
C SER A 53 -30.28 -3.91 19.65
N SER A 54 -29.20 -3.30 20.16
CA SER A 54 -28.17 -2.69 19.32
C SER A 54 -27.53 -3.71 18.35
N SER A 55 -27.38 -4.96 18.77
CA SER A 55 -26.86 -6.04 17.91
C SER A 55 -27.78 -6.29 16.72
N THR A 56 -29.08 -6.46 16.93
CA THR A 56 -30.05 -6.67 15.84
C THR A 56 -30.04 -5.52 14.85
N LYS A 57 -29.95 -4.27 15.34
CA LYS A 57 -29.86 -3.09 14.48
C LYS A 57 -28.60 -3.09 13.61
N LEU A 58 -27.45 -3.50 14.16
CA LEU A 58 -26.20 -3.63 13.38
C LEU A 58 -26.32 -4.69 12.29
N HIS A 59 -26.93 -5.85 12.57
CA HIS A 59 -27.17 -6.88 11.55
C HIS A 59 -28.10 -6.37 10.44
N ILE A 60 -29.12 -5.59 10.77
CA ILE A 60 -30.00 -4.96 9.77
C ILE A 60 -29.22 -3.95 8.91
N LEU A 61 -28.28 -3.18 9.49
CA LEU A 61 -27.44 -2.26 8.70
C LEU A 61 -26.53 -3.01 7.72
N VAL A 62 -25.89 -4.09 8.16
CA VAL A 62 -25.07 -4.95 7.28
C VAL A 62 -25.93 -5.54 6.16
N PHE A 63 -27.12 -6.01 6.49
CA PHE A 63 -28.09 -6.49 5.49
C PHE A 63 -28.45 -5.41 4.46
N LEU A 64 -28.73 -4.17 4.91
CA LEU A 64 -29.04 -3.07 4.00
C LEU A 64 -27.88 -2.71 3.09
N GLU A 65 -26.64 -2.79 3.59
CA GLU A 65 -25.42 -2.56 2.79
C GLU A 65 -25.22 -3.65 1.75
N GLU A 66 -25.26 -4.92 2.16
CA GLU A 66 -25.04 -6.10 1.31
C GLU A 66 -26.08 -6.23 0.19
N TYR A 67 -27.35 -5.93 0.46
CA TYR A 67 -28.45 -6.08 -0.49
C TYR A 67 -28.97 -4.74 -1.02
N SER A 68 -28.21 -3.66 -0.89
CA SER A 68 -28.58 -2.32 -1.33
C SER A 68 -28.99 -2.27 -2.81
N ASP A 69 -28.23 -2.91 -3.70
CA ASP A 69 -28.54 -2.99 -5.13
C ASP A 69 -29.88 -3.67 -5.40
N LEU A 70 -30.18 -4.76 -4.70
CA LEU A 70 -31.45 -5.47 -4.85
C LEU A 70 -32.64 -4.64 -4.35
N LEU A 71 -32.44 -3.93 -3.24
CA LEU A 71 -33.47 -3.13 -2.58
C LEU A 71 -33.75 -1.80 -3.31
N LEU A 72 -32.74 -1.23 -3.97
CA LEU A 72 -32.75 0.14 -4.50
C LEU A 72 -32.57 0.25 -6.02
N LEU A 73 -31.99 -0.76 -6.68
CA LEU A 73 -31.74 -0.79 -8.14
C LEU A 73 -32.65 -1.77 -8.90
N HIS A 74 -33.80 -2.15 -8.33
CA HIS A 74 -34.72 -3.09 -9.00
C HIS A 74 -35.04 -2.65 -10.44
N SER A 75 -34.92 -3.57 -11.40
CA SER A 75 -34.84 -3.33 -12.87
C SER A 75 -36.01 -2.56 -13.52
N GLN A 76 -37.05 -2.21 -12.77
CA GLN A 76 -38.22 -1.46 -13.23
C GLN A 76 -38.55 -0.23 -12.36
N ALA A 77 -37.78 0.05 -11.30
CA ALA A 77 -38.06 1.17 -10.40
C ALA A 77 -37.78 2.49 -11.11
N ALA A 78 -38.78 3.38 -11.12
CA ALA A 78 -38.61 4.72 -11.66
C ALA A 78 -37.54 5.47 -10.85
N GLN A 79 -36.76 6.33 -11.50
CA GLN A 79 -35.70 7.11 -10.86
C GLN A 79 -36.18 7.86 -9.60
N SER A 80 -37.41 8.38 -9.63
CA SER A 80 -38.05 9.02 -8.48
C SER A 80 -38.19 8.11 -7.25
N GLU A 81 -38.36 6.80 -7.43
CA GLU A 81 -38.48 5.83 -6.34
C GLU A 81 -37.13 5.58 -5.67
N ARG A 82 -36.05 5.53 -6.46
CA ARG A 82 -34.67 5.43 -5.96
C ARG A 82 -34.31 6.65 -5.11
N GLU A 83 -34.60 7.84 -5.63
CA GLU A 83 -34.38 9.10 -4.92
C GLU A 83 -35.18 9.21 -3.62
N LEU A 84 -36.44 8.74 -3.63
CA LEU A 84 -37.28 8.67 -2.45
C LEU A 84 -36.72 7.69 -1.41
N ALA A 85 -36.24 6.52 -1.84
CA ALA A 85 -35.68 5.51 -0.96
C ALA A 85 -34.38 5.98 -0.29
N LEU A 86 -33.49 6.63 -1.05
CA LEU A 86 -32.30 7.29 -0.51
C LEU A 86 -32.65 8.41 0.47
N ASN A 87 -33.66 9.24 0.15
CA ASN A 87 -34.15 10.26 1.08
C ASN A 87 -34.64 9.65 2.39
N LYS A 88 -35.43 8.56 2.35
CA LYS A 88 -35.88 7.85 3.56
C LYS A 88 -34.71 7.31 4.39
N LEU A 89 -33.67 6.79 3.74
CA LEU A 89 -32.46 6.32 4.40
C LEU A 89 -31.71 7.47 5.10
N ILE A 90 -31.58 8.62 4.44
CA ILE A 90 -30.96 9.83 5.01
C ILE A 90 -31.80 10.40 6.16
N GLU A 91 -33.13 10.41 6.04
CA GLU A 91 -34.01 10.83 7.15
C GLU A 91 -33.90 9.89 8.36
N ALA A 92 -33.82 8.58 8.12
CA ALA A 92 -33.59 7.62 9.20
C ALA A 92 -32.24 7.86 9.88
N LEU A 93 -31.17 8.12 9.10
CA LEU A 93 -29.86 8.47 9.65
C LEU A 93 -29.94 9.76 10.46
N ARG A 94 -30.62 10.80 9.95
CA ARG A 94 -30.82 12.06 10.66
C ARG A 94 -31.49 11.83 12.01
N ALA A 95 -32.55 11.02 12.05
CA ALA A 95 -33.25 10.68 13.27
C ALA A 95 -32.33 9.95 14.29
N VAL A 96 -31.50 9.00 13.83
CA VAL A 96 -30.56 8.26 14.70
C VAL A 96 -29.42 9.14 15.20
N VAL A 97 -28.83 9.97 14.33
CA VAL A 97 -27.72 10.87 14.68
C VAL A 97 -28.18 11.93 15.68
N GLN A 98 -29.36 12.51 15.48
CA GLN A 98 -29.94 13.54 16.35
C GLN A 98 -30.56 12.99 17.64
N ALA A 99 -30.84 11.68 17.72
CA ALA A 99 -31.39 11.07 18.92
C ALA A 99 -30.45 11.24 20.13
N PRO A 100 -30.99 11.46 21.35
CA PRO A 100 -30.19 11.54 22.56
C PRO A 100 -29.47 10.22 22.81
N PHE A 101 -28.26 10.31 23.36
CA PHE A 101 -27.49 9.15 23.74
C PHE A 101 -28.06 8.55 25.03
N ASP A 102 -28.54 7.31 24.96
CA ASP A 102 -29.16 6.60 26.09
C ASP A 102 -28.43 5.30 26.45
N ASN A 103 -27.32 4.98 25.78
CA ASN A 103 -26.50 3.75 25.95
C ASN A 103 -27.20 2.40 25.78
N VAL A 104 -28.53 2.37 25.77
CA VAL A 104 -29.35 1.15 25.70
C VAL A 104 -29.87 0.94 24.27
N TYR A 105 -30.44 1.98 23.66
CA TYR A 105 -31.16 1.88 22.37
C TYR A 105 -30.49 2.60 21.21
N VAL A 106 -29.74 3.65 21.53
CA VAL A 106 -28.92 4.44 20.61
C VAL A 106 -27.57 4.61 21.27
N ASN A 107 -26.61 3.79 20.85
CA ASN A 107 -25.21 3.91 21.24
C ASN A 107 -24.42 4.62 20.12
N LEU A 108 -23.19 5.05 20.44
CA LEU A 108 -22.32 5.72 19.46
C LEU A 108 -21.97 4.79 18.30
N ALA A 109 -21.75 3.50 18.58
CA ALA A 109 -21.44 2.50 17.56
C ALA A 109 -22.53 2.38 16.48
N LEU A 110 -23.82 2.46 16.85
CA LEU A 110 -24.93 2.44 15.90
C LEU A 110 -24.94 3.70 15.04
N LYS A 111 -24.71 4.88 15.65
CA LYS A 111 -24.61 6.14 14.89
C LYS A 111 -23.47 6.08 13.88
N GLU A 112 -22.31 5.60 14.32
CA GLU A 112 -21.10 5.44 13.53
C GLU A 112 -21.30 4.45 12.37
N GLN A 113 -21.79 3.24 12.66
CA GLN A 113 -22.05 2.24 11.64
C GLN A 113 -23.12 2.70 10.64
N MET A 114 -24.17 3.40 11.10
CA MET A 114 -25.20 3.90 10.21
C MET A 114 -24.66 4.99 9.27
N MET A 115 -23.81 5.91 9.76
CA MET A 115 -23.15 6.89 8.89
C MET A 115 -22.32 6.20 7.80
N VAL A 116 -21.52 5.19 8.17
CA VAL A 116 -20.72 4.42 7.21
C VAL A 116 -21.61 3.70 6.19
N SER A 117 -22.63 2.98 6.66
CA SER A 117 -23.51 2.18 5.81
C SER A 117 -24.29 3.06 4.82
N VAL A 118 -24.87 4.19 5.28
CA VAL A 118 -25.59 5.12 4.41
C VAL A 118 -24.66 5.78 3.39
N THR A 119 -23.44 6.14 3.80
CA THR A 119 -22.44 6.71 2.87
C THR A 119 -22.04 5.70 1.80
N SER A 120 -21.73 4.46 2.21
CA SER A 120 -21.41 3.34 1.31
C SER A 120 -22.53 3.08 0.29
N ILE A 121 -23.77 2.93 0.78
CA ILE A 121 -24.95 2.71 -0.06
C ILE A 121 -25.16 3.86 -1.06
N LEU A 122 -25.03 5.11 -0.62
CA LEU A 122 -25.20 6.27 -1.50
C LEU A 122 -24.15 6.28 -2.61
N ILE A 123 -22.88 6.03 -2.29
CA ILE A 123 -21.77 6.00 -3.25
C ILE A 123 -22.02 4.90 -4.28
N THR A 124 -22.33 3.68 -3.86
CA THR A 124 -22.58 2.54 -4.76
C THR A 124 -23.72 2.83 -5.73
N ILE A 125 -24.82 3.40 -5.25
CA ILE A 125 -26.02 3.65 -6.07
C ILE A 125 -25.85 4.86 -6.99
N SER A 126 -25.05 5.84 -6.58
CA SER A 126 -24.81 7.07 -7.33
C SER A 126 -23.61 6.95 -8.28
N GLY A 127 -22.77 5.92 -8.13
CA GLY A 127 -21.55 5.70 -8.91
C GLY A 127 -21.75 5.07 -10.29
N ASP A 128 -22.98 4.74 -10.67
CA ASP A 128 -23.28 4.06 -11.95
C ASP A 128 -23.27 5.05 -13.14
N GLY A 129 -22.07 5.48 -13.50
CA GLY A 129 -21.56 5.59 -14.87
C GLY A 129 -22.05 6.70 -15.81
N ASN A 130 -23.23 7.31 -15.68
CA ASN A 130 -23.65 8.24 -16.73
C ASN A 130 -24.70 9.32 -16.39
N GLY A 131 -24.92 9.66 -15.12
CA GLY A 131 -25.85 10.75 -14.79
C GLY A 131 -25.61 11.39 -13.44
N LYS A 132 -25.95 12.68 -13.35
CA LYS A 132 -25.99 13.53 -12.13
C LYS A 132 -27.13 13.12 -11.18
N HIS A 133 -27.32 11.83 -11.00
CA HIS A 133 -28.41 11.28 -10.24
C HIS A 133 -28.06 11.32 -8.76
N GLY A 134 -29.00 11.71 -7.91
CA GLY A 134 -28.77 11.73 -6.47
C GLY A 134 -28.01 12.95 -5.93
N LEU A 135 -27.74 14.00 -6.70
CA LEU A 135 -26.99 15.18 -6.21
C LEU A 135 -27.69 15.86 -5.02
N SER A 136 -29.02 15.89 -4.99
CA SER A 136 -29.76 16.42 -3.84
C SER A 136 -29.52 15.56 -2.59
N GLN A 137 -29.55 14.23 -2.73
CA GLN A 137 -29.31 13.27 -1.66
C GLN A 137 -27.85 13.35 -1.17
N LEU A 138 -26.90 13.52 -2.09
CA LEU A 138 -25.50 13.80 -1.79
C LEU A 138 -25.35 15.06 -0.95
N GLY A 139 -25.99 16.16 -1.36
CA GLY A 139 -26.03 17.40 -0.59
C GLY A 139 -26.61 17.20 0.81
N ASN A 140 -27.73 16.49 0.92
CA ASN A 140 -28.40 16.22 2.20
C ASN A 140 -27.55 15.37 3.15
N LEU A 141 -26.86 14.35 2.62
CA LEU A 141 -25.96 13.52 3.42
C LEU A 141 -24.71 14.31 3.85
N ALA A 142 -24.09 15.04 2.92
CA ALA A 142 -22.94 15.89 3.22
C ALA A 142 -23.30 16.92 4.29
N GLU A 143 -24.45 17.60 4.18
CA GLU A 143 -24.94 18.53 5.20
C GLU A 143 -25.06 17.85 6.57
N LEU A 144 -25.66 16.67 6.63
CA LEU A 144 -25.83 15.93 7.89
C LEU A 144 -24.48 15.58 8.52
N LEU A 145 -23.51 15.12 7.74
CA LEU A 145 -22.16 14.83 8.21
C LEU A 145 -21.43 16.11 8.64
N LEU A 146 -21.61 17.22 7.92
CA LEU A 146 -21.06 18.53 8.27
C LEU A 146 -21.61 19.04 9.61
N ILE A 147 -22.89 18.81 9.90
CA ILE A 147 -23.50 19.11 11.21
C ILE A 147 -22.81 18.32 12.34
N VAL A 148 -22.43 17.06 12.09
CA VAL A 148 -21.73 16.22 13.08
C VAL A 148 -20.32 16.75 13.35
N ILE A 149 -19.55 17.09 12.31
CA ILE A 149 -18.17 17.57 12.49
C ILE A 149 -18.09 19.02 13.01
N ASN A 150 -19.15 19.82 12.84
CA ASN A 150 -19.19 21.22 13.31
C ASN A 150 -19.39 21.37 14.83
N ARG A 151 -18.80 20.46 15.61
CA ARG A 151 -18.78 20.45 17.10
C ARG A 151 -17.41 20.04 17.63
N PRO A 152 -16.33 20.75 17.23
CA PRO A 152 -14.98 20.40 17.63
C PRO A 152 -14.84 20.40 19.16
N ASN A 153 -13.96 19.56 19.68
CA ASN A 153 -13.67 19.41 21.12
C ASN A 153 -14.81 18.89 22.01
N HIS A 154 -15.95 18.47 21.45
CA HIS A 154 -16.92 17.74 22.26
C HIS A 154 -16.38 16.32 22.54
N GLY A 155 -16.25 15.97 23.82
CA GLY A 155 -15.46 14.79 24.21
C GLY A 155 -16.13 13.45 23.96
N LEU A 156 -17.46 13.40 24.06
CA LEU A 156 -18.27 12.17 24.02
C LEU A 156 -18.43 11.60 22.61
N ASP A 157 -18.51 12.47 21.61
CA ASP A 157 -18.74 12.17 20.19
C ASP A 157 -17.45 12.27 19.35
N ARG A 158 -16.27 12.32 19.98
CA ARG A 158 -14.97 12.45 19.28
C ARG A 158 -14.78 11.41 18.17
N GLN A 159 -15.15 10.15 18.45
CA GLN A 159 -15.06 9.06 17.48
C GLN A 159 -16.11 9.23 16.38
N THR A 160 -17.33 9.61 16.75
CA THR A 160 -18.42 9.89 15.82
C THR A 160 -18.06 11.03 14.85
N ARG A 161 -17.38 12.09 15.32
CA ARG A 161 -16.83 13.14 14.44
C ARG A 161 -15.72 12.64 13.52
N ALA A 162 -14.82 11.79 14.03
CA ALA A 162 -13.79 11.17 13.20
C ALA A 162 -14.44 10.34 12.09
N VAL A 163 -15.41 9.47 12.42
CA VAL A 163 -16.17 8.67 11.44
C VAL A 163 -16.91 9.56 10.43
N ALA A 164 -17.51 10.67 10.86
CA ALA A 164 -18.16 11.61 9.94
C ALA A 164 -17.15 12.30 8.99
N CYS A 165 -15.94 12.62 9.47
CA CYS A 165 -14.85 13.11 8.60
C CYS A 165 -14.42 12.05 7.59
N GLU A 166 -14.29 10.79 8.00
CA GLU A 166 -13.98 9.68 7.09
C GLU A 166 -15.09 9.48 6.05
N CYS A 167 -16.36 9.54 6.45
CA CYS A 167 -17.50 9.47 5.52
C CYS A 167 -17.47 10.63 4.51
N LEU A 168 -17.21 11.87 4.96
CA LEU A 168 -17.04 13.02 4.08
C LEU A 168 -15.86 12.84 3.11
N ARG A 169 -14.78 12.20 3.56
CA ARG A 169 -13.61 11.91 2.73
C ARG A 169 -13.90 10.84 1.68
N GLU A 170 -14.70 9.82 2.00
CA GLU A 170 -15.20 8.86 1.01
C GLU A 170 -16.13 9.52 -0.01
N LEU A 171 -17.01 10.43 0.42
CA LEU A 171 -17.83 11.22 -0.52
C LEU A 171 -16.96 12.09 -1.43
N GLU A 172 -15.96 12.77 -0.89
CA GLU A 172 -15.00 13.56 -1.66
C GLU A 172 -14.15 12.69 -2.60
N ARG A 173 -13.93 11.41 -2.30
CA ARG A 173 -13.25 10.45 -3.18
C ARG A 173 -14.14 10.00 -4.33
N ALA A 174 -15.40 9.72 -4.05
CA ALA A 174 -16.39 9.33 -5.06
C ALA A 174 -16.80 10.53 -5.95
N PHE A 175 -16.82 11.74 -5.38
CA PHE A 175 -17.19 12.99 -6.03
C PHE A 175 -16.10 14.05 -5.78
N PRO A 176 -15.00 14.03 -6.55
CA PRO A 176 -13.88 14.97 -6.37
C PRO A 176 -14.34 16.42 -6.37
N CYS A 177 -13.78 17.24 -5.47
CA CYS A 177 -14.12 18.65 -5.28
C CYS A 177 -15.56 18.92 -4.78
N LEU A 178 -16.27 17.95 -4.22
CA LEU A 178 -17.58 18.16 -3.58
C LEU A 178 -17.51 19.21 -2.46
N LEU A 179 -16.44 19.19 -1.67
CA LEU A 179 -16.27 20.05 -0.50
C LEU A 179 -15.39 21.29 -0.79
N SER A 180 -15.10 21.57 -2.07
CA SER A 180 -14.18 22.65 -2.47
C SER A 180 -14.60 24.02 -1.96
N ASP A 181 -15.90 24.31 -1.97
CA ASP A 181 -16.43 25.64 -1.65
C ASP A 181 -16.44 25.94 -0.14
N ILE A 182 -16.22 24.91 0.69
CA ILE A 182 -16.18 25.01 2.17
C ILE A 182 -14.80 24.70 2.75
N SER A 183 -13.75 24.62 1.94
CA SER A 183 -12.40 24.23 2.39
C SER A 183 -11.85 25.13 3.51
N GLY A 184 -12.20 26.42 3.53
CA GLY A 184 -11.78 27.33 4.61
C GLY A 184 -12.49 27.05 5.94
N HIS A 185 -13.75 26.56 5.93
CA HIS A 185 -14.40 26.06 7.15
C HIS A 185 -13.70 24.80 7.65
N LEU A 186 -13.35 23.86 6.76
CA LEU A 186 -12.61 22.65 7.13
C LEU A 186 -11.25 22.99 7.74
N TRP A 187 -10.56 24.00 7.20
CA TRP A 187 -9.32 24.52 7.77
C TRP A 187 -9.52 25.06 9.19
N SER A 188 -10.58 25.84 9.43
CA SER A 188 -10.92 26.34 10.77
C SER A 188 -11.25 25.21 11.75
N LEU A 189 -11.98 24.18 11.29
CA LEU A 189 -12.27 22.99 12.09
C LEU A 189 -10.99 22.25 12.49
N CYS A 190 -10.04 22.08 11.56
CA CYS A 190 -8.72 21.49 11.86
C CYS A 190 -7.97 22.27 12.96
N GLN A 191 -8.00 23.60 12.93
CA GLN A 191 -7.34 24.43 13.95
C GLN A 191 -8.01 24.33 15.32
N SER A 192 -9.32 24.14 15.32
CA SER A 192 -10.13 24.10 16.52
C SER A 192 -10.06 22.74 17.23
N GLU A 193 -9.95 21.63 16.52
CA GLU A 193 -10.00 20.27 17.08
C GLU A 193 -8.70 19.92 17.82
N ARG A 194 -8.83 19.59 19.12
CA ARG A 194 -7.71 19.26 20.01
C ARG A 194 -7.70 17.81 20.49
N THR A 195 -8.67 16.99 20.06
CA THR A 195 -8.71 15.56 20.37
C THR A 195 -8.01 14.72 19.29
N HIS A 196 -7.89 13.40 19.50
CA HIS A 196 -7.37 12.47 18.50
C HIS A 196 -8.17 12.45 17.17
N ALA A 197 -9.40 12.99 17.17
CA ALA A 197 -10.17 13.17 15.94
C ALA A 197 -9.48 14.12 14.94
N SER A 198 -8.55 14.97 15.40
CA SER A 198 -7.74 15.89 14.58
C SER A 198 -7.10 15.22 13.37
N GLN A 199 -6.65 13.96 13.48
CA GLN A 199 -6.13 13.20 12.33
C GLN A 199 -7.15 13.15 11.18
N SER A 200 -8.41 12.80 11.46
CA SER A 200 -9.43 12.69 10.41
C SER A 200 -9.81 14.04 9.80
N TYR A 201 -9.80 15.12 10.58
CA TYR A 201 -9.96 16.48 10.04
C TYR A 201 -8.81 16.87 9.11
N LEU A 202 -7.57 16.63 9.54
CA LEU A 202 -6.37 16.94 8.75
C LEU A 202 -6.34 16.16 7.45
N LEU A 203 -6.67 14.88 7.48
CA LEU A 203 -6.71 14.03 6.29
C LEU A 203 -7.86 14.43 5.36
N LEU A 204 -9.05 14.77 5.89
CA LEU A 204 -10.14 15.30 5.08
C LEU A 204 -9.73 16.61 4.39
N PHE A 205 -9.16 17.56 5.14
CA PHE A 205 -8.70 18.83 4.58
C PHE A 205 -7.60 18.62 3.53
N ALA A 206 -6.59 17.80 3.81
CA ALA A 206 -5.54 17.46 2.86
C ALA A 206 -6.10 16.84 1.57
N PHE A 207 -7.12 15.98 1.67
CA PHE A 207 -7.76 15.33 0.52
C PHE A 207 -8.53 16.34 -0.35
N VAL A 208 -9.27 17.26 0.28
CA VAL A 208 -9.96 18.36 -0.43
C VAL A 208 -8.95 19.26 -1.14
N ILE A 209 -7.86 19.65 -0.48
CA ILE A 209 -6.79 20.45 -1.10
C ILE A 209 -6.15 19.71 -2.29
N HIS A 210 -5.85 18.42 -2.11
CA HIS A 210 -5.33 17.58 -3.17
C HIS A 210 -6.27 17.57 -4.39
N ASN A 211 -7.58 17.37 -4.18
CA ASN A 211 -8.55 17.33 -5.27
C ASN A 211 -8.70 18.68 -5.98
N ILE A 212 -8.70 19.79 -5.24
CA ILE A 212 -8.69 21.15 -5.83
C ILE A 212 -7.49 21.31 -6.76
N VAL A 213 -6.31 20.86 -6.33
CA VAL A 213 -5.06 20.97 -7.11
C VAL A 213 -5.05 20.05 -8.33
N VAL A 214 -5.41 18.77 -8.16
CA VAL A 214 -5.42 17.78 -9.25
C VAL A 214 -6.48 18.14 -10.30
N SER A 215 -7.64 18.62 -9.87
CA SER A 215 -8.73 19.05 -10.75
C SER A 215 -8.54 20.47 -11.31
N LYS A 216 -7.47 21.17 -10.89
CA LYS A 216 -7.16 22.56 -11.28
C LYS A 216 -8.34 23.51 -11.08
N LEU A 217 -9.06 23.34 -9.97
CA LEU A 217 -10.25 24.10 -9.68
C LEU A 217 -9.86 25.52 -9.20
N ASN A 218 -10.43 26.55 -9.83
CA ASN A 218 -10.17 27.94 -9.45
C ASN A 218 -11.16 28.40 -8.36
N VAL A 219 -10.97 27.90 -7.14
CA VAL A 219 -11.75 28.28 -5.95
C VAL A 219 -10.89 28.98 -4.91
N SER A 220 -11.53 29.81 -4.09
CA SER A 220 -10.91 30.36 -2.89
C SER A 220 -10.76 29.24 -1.85
N ILE A 221 -9.53 29.00 -1.39
CA ILE A 221 -9.20 27.85 -0.55
C ILE A 221 -9.45 28.18 0.93
N LEU A 222 -9.02 29.36 1.36
CA LEU A 222 -9.07 29.74 2.78
C LEU A 222 -10.14 30.78 3.07
N ASN A 223 -10.46 31.64 2.10
CA ASN A 223 -11.51 32.64 2.28
C ASN A 223 -12.85 32.03 1.86
N THR A 224 -13.65 31.60 2.83
CA THR A 224 -14.96 31.00 2.56
C THR A 224 -16.07 32.05 2.67
N SER A 225 -16.83 32.23 1.59
CA SER A 225 -18.04 33.07 1.56
C SER A 225 -19.34 32.27 1.74
N VAL A 226 -19.28 30.95 1.61
CA VAL A 226 -20.43 30.05 1.67
C VAL A 226 -20.65 29.57 3.11
N SER A 227 -21.89 29.34 3.53
CA SER A 227 -22.18 28.74 4.83
C SER A 227 -21.77 27.26 4.87
N LEU A 228 -21.28 26.79 6.01
CA LEU A 228 -21.05 25.35 6.21
C LEU A 228 -22.37 24.57 6.23
N VAL A 229 -23.40 25.16 6.85
CA VAL A 229 -24.77 24.64 6.93
C VAL A 229 -25.74 25.83 6.77
N PRO A 230 -26.70 25.82 5.83
CA PRO A 230 -26.99 24.73 4.90
C PRO A 230 -25.87 24.51 3.87
N PHE A 231 -25.68 23.26 3.48
CA PHE A 231 -24.68 22.87 2.49
C PHE A 231 -25.31 22.83 1.10
N ASN A 232 -24.62 23.39 0.12
CA ASN A 232 -25.05 23.38 -1.27
C ASN A 232 -23.99 22.67 -2.10
N VAL A 233 -24.43 21.76 -2.97
CA VAL A 233 -23.54 21.08 -3.91
C VAL A 233 -22.92 22.12 -4.86
N PRO A 234 -21.59 22.07 -5.11
CA PRO A 234 -20.93 23.04 -5.98
C PRO A 234 -21.55 23.15 -7.37
N GLN A 235 -21.62 24.38 -7.90
CA GLN A 235 -22.28 24.68 -9.18
C GLN A 235 -21.66 23.95 -10.37
N TRP A 236 -20.34 23.72 -10.34
CA TRP A 236 -19.63 23.04 -11.42
C TRP A 236 -20.04 21.56 -11.54
N MET A 237 -20.56 20.93 -10.47
CA MET A 237 -21.17 19.60 -10.54
C MET A 237 -22.58 19.66 -11.15
N LEU A 238 -23.29 20.77 -11.00
CA LEU A 238 -24.64 20.98 -11.53
C LEU A 238 -24.64 21.28 -13.03
N VAL A 239 -23.63 21.98 -13.54
CA VAL A 239 -23.54 22.38 -14.97
C VAL A 239 -22.65 21.41 -15.75
N GLU A 240 -23.18 20.79 -16.83
CA GLU A 240 -22.37 19.94 -17.71
C GLU A 240 -21.37 20.79 -18.52
N GLY A 241 -20.12 20.35 -18.62
CA GLY A 241 -19.10 21.02 -19.43
C GLY A 241 -18.26 22.09 -18.72
N MET A 242 -18.43 22.29 -17.40
CA MET A 242 -17.57 23.19 -16.61
C MET A 242 -16.33 22.52 -16.00
N VAL A 243 -16.08 21.24 -16.30
CA VAL A 243 -14.85 20.55 -15.87
C VAL A 243 -13.65 21.21 -16.57
N GLY A 244 -13.02 22.13 -15.85
CA GLY A 244 -11.61 22.49 -15.98
C GLY A 244 -11.08 22.58 -17.41
N HIS A 245 -11.70 23.36 -18.29
CA HIS A 245 -10.97 23.88 -19.45
C HIS A 245 -9.91 24.89 -18.98
N GLY A 246 -8.76 24.35 -18.56
CA GLY A 246 -7.44 24.92 -18.82
C GLY A 246 -7.09 26.26 -18.19
N LYS A 247 -7.78 26.74 -17.14
CA LYS A 247 -7.30 27.92 -16.42
C LYS A 247 -6.28 27.50 -15.37
N GLU A 248 -5.06 28.00 -15.52
CA GLU A 248 -4.01 27.95 -14.50
C GLU A 248 -4.56 28.48 -13.16
N ILE A 249 -4.13 27.87 -12.06
CA ILE A 249 -4.51 28.31 -10.71
C ILE A 249 -4.09 29.77 -10.57
N SER A 250 -5.02 30.66 -10.17
CA SER A 250 -4.71 32.08 -10.03
C SER A 250 -3.57 32.35 -9.02
N GLU A 251 -2.83 33.46 -9.16
CA GLU A 251 -1.75 33.81 -8.23
C GLU A 251 -2.24 33.99 -6.78
N SER A 252 -3.48 34.47 -6.59
CA SER A 252 -4.11 34.56 -5.27
C SER A 252 -4.30 33.19 -4.65
N ASN A 253 -4.78 32.22 -5.44
CA ASN A 253 -5.00 30.85 -4.99
C ASN A 253 -3.68 30.14 -4.67
N HIS A 254 -2.60 30.45 -5.40
CA HIS A 254 -1.27 29.94 -5.06
C HIS A 254 -0.79 30.40 -3.67
N LYS A 255 -1.07 31.65 -3.28
CA LYS A 255 -0.71 32.15 -1.93
C LYS A 255 -1.53 31.46 -0.85
N GLU A 256 -2.83 31.28 -1.07
CA GLU A 256 -3.70 30.55 -0.14
C GLU A 256 -3.30 29.07 -0.04
N LEU A 257 -2.99 28.44 -1.16
CA LEU A 257 -2.52 27.05 -1.22
C LEU A 257 -1.20 26.87 -0.48
N ARG A 258 -0.23 27.79 -0.63
CA ARG A 258 1.00 27.78 0.17
C ARG A 258 0.73 27.91 1.66
N ARG A 259 -0.25 28.72 2.06
CA ARG A 259 -0.63 28.87 3.47
C ARG A 259 -1.32 27.62 4.02
N ALA A 260 -2.22 27.01 3.24
CA ALA A 260 -2.86 25.74 3.57
C ALA A 260 -1.81 24.61 3.71
N MET A 261 -0.84 24.58 2.79
CA MET A 261 0.25 23.62 2.78
C MET A 261 1.20 23.81 3.97
N ALA A 262 1.58 25.05 4.29
CA ALA A 262 2.38 25.34 5.48
C ALA A 262 1.67 24.87 6.75
N PHE A 263 0.37 25.16 6.86
CA PHE A 263 -0.46 24.64 7.95
C PHE A 263 -0.42 23.11 7.99
N LEU A 264 -0.72 22.40 6.90
CA LEU A 264 -0.74 20.93 6.87
C LEU A 264 0.61 20.32 7.28
N LEU A 265 1.72 20.94 6.86
CA LEU A 265 3.08 20.53 7.25
C LEU A 265 3.40 20.81 8.73
N GLU A 266 2.62 21.55 9.49
CA GLU A 266 2.88 21.74 10.94
C GLU A 266 2.35 20.59 11.81
N TRP A 267 1.48 19.72 11.27
CA TRP A 267 0.78 18.66 12.01
C TRP A 267 1.21 17.19 11.80
N PRO A 268 2.23 16.81 11.00
CA PRO A 268 2.51 15.39 10.78
C PRO A 268 2.77 14.56 12.06
N GLN A 269 3.25 15.17 13.14
CA GLN A 269 3.48 14.52 14.43
C GLN A 269 2.21 13.99 15.13
N VAL A 270 1.00 14.46 14.76
CA VAL A 270 -0.25 13.95 15.34
C VAL A 270 -0.84 12.79 14.54
N LEU A 271 -0.23 12.43 13.41
CA LEU A 271 -0.70 11.36 12.53
C LEU A 271 -0.14 10.01 12.97
N THR A 272 -1.00 9.00 12.95
CA THR A 272 -0.60 7.59 13.00
C THR A 272 0.23 7.22 11.75
N PRO A 273 1.01 6.12 11.78
CA PRO A 273 1.76 5.65 10.61
C PRO A 273 0.92 5.48 9.33
N CYS A 274 -0.28 4.91 9.45
CA CYS A 274 -1.21 4.80 8.33
C CYS A 274 -1.69 6.18 7.85
N GLY A 275 -2.07 7.05 8.79
CA GLY A 275 -2.46 8.43 8.46
C GLY A 275 -1.34 9.22 7.78
N MET A 276 -0.09 9.03 8.19
CA MET A 276 1.07 9.66 7.55
C MET A 276 1.25 9.19 6.10
N MET A 277 1.05 7.90 5.84
CA MET A 277 1.13 7.35 4.48
C MET A 277 0.07 7.96 3.56
N GLU A 278 -1.18 8.00 4.00
CA GLU A 278 -2.28 8.65 3.27
C GLU A 278 -2.00 10.15 3.08
N PHE A 279 -1.57 10.84 4.15
CA PHE A 279 -1.22 12.25 4.12
C PHE A 279 -0.16 12.53 3.06
N MET A 280 0.94 11.78 3.06
CA MET A 280 2.03 11.99 2.10
C MET A 280 1.61 11.68 0.67
N ALA A 281 0.75 10.68 0.45
CA ALA A 281 0.19 10.40 -0.87
C ALA A 281 -0.59 11.59 -1.45
N MET A 282 -1.31 12.34 -0.60
CA MET A 282 -2.04 13.56 -1.00
C MET A 282 -1.12 14.78 -1.13
N ILE A 283 -0.14 14.90 -0.25
CA ILE A 283 0.68 16.11 -0.11
C ILE A 283 1.81 16.17 -1.15
N MET A 284 2.38 15.04 -1.56
CA MET A 284 3.45 15.02 -2.56
C MET A 284 3.02 15.63 -3.91
N PRO A 285 1.85 15.29 -4.51
CA PRO A 285 1.36 15.96 -5.70
C PRO A 285 1.20 17.48 -5.53
N VAL A 286 0.65 17.91 -4.38
CA VAL A 286 0.45 19.34 -4.06
C VAL A 286 1.79 20.07 -3.96
N ALA A 287 2.79 19.45 -3.32
CA ALA A 287 4.14 20.01 -3.20
C ALA A 287 4.82 20.21 -4.56
N VAL A 288 4.61 19.28 -5.51
CA VAL A 288 5.13 19.39 -6.87
C VAL A 288 4.48 20.55 -7.62
N VAL A 289 3.16 20.71 -7.52
CA VAL A 289 2.45 21.84 -8.17
C VAL A 289 2.85 23.18 -7.58
N LEU A 290 3.13 23.22 -6.27
CA LEU A 290 3.62 24.43 -5.59
C LEU A 290 5.11 24.72 -5.82
N GLU A 291 5.83 23.84 -6.55
CA GLU A 291 7.27 23.90 -6.74
C GLU A 291 8.04 24.03 -5.41
N LEU A 292 7.58 23.31 -4.38
CA LEU A 292 8.26 23.33 -3.09
C LEU A 292 9.65 22.73 -3.20
N GLN A 293 10.60 23.36 -2.51
CA GLN A 293 11.96 22.84 -2.44
C GLN A 293 11.94 21.49 -1.73
N ALA A 294 12.30 20.42 -2.45
CA ALA A 294 12.27 19.05 -1.93
C ALA A 294 13.16 18.84 -0.69
N SER A 295 14.18 19.68 -0.49
CA SER A 295 14.99 19.68 0.73
C SER A 295 14.17 19.98 2.00
N MET A 296 13.11 20.80 1.91
CA MET A 296 12.22 21.06 3.04
C MET A 296 11.47 19.80 3.46
N LEU A 297 10.90 19.07 2.49
CA LEU A 297 10.22 17.81 2.73
C LEU A 297 11.20 16.77 3.29
N LYS A 298 12.42 16.71 2.76
CA LYS A 298 13.48 15.85 3.29
C LYS A 298 13.76 16.14 4.76
N VAL A 299 14.04 17.40 5.13
CA VAL A 299 14.37 17.78 6.52
C VAL A 299 13.26 17.36 7.47
N GLN A 300 12.01 17.51 7.05
CA GLN A 300 10.86 17.21 7.87
C GLN A 300 10.60 15.69 8.02
N PHE A 301 10.76 14.94 6.95
CA PHE A 301 10.21 13.58 6.85
C PHE A 301 11.27 12.49 6.78
N PHE A 302 12.52 12.79 6.45
CA PHE A 302 13.57 11.79 6.33
C PHE A 302 13.80 11.02 7.63
N GLY A 303 13.65 11.68 8.79
CA GLY A 303 13.78 11.04 10.10
C GLY A 303 12.88 9.82 10.30
N MET A 304 11.77 9.71 9.56
CA MET A 304 10.89 8.54 9.59
C MET A 304 11.55 7.23 9.18
N ILE A 305 12.63 7.27 8.38
CA ILE A 305 13.36 6.06 7.98
C ILE A 305 13.91 5.32 9.20
N TYR A 306 14.25 6.04 10.27
CA TYR A 306 14.77 5.48 11.51
C TYR A 306 13.68 4.85 12.39
N SER A 307 12.42 4.87 11.97
CA SER A 307 11.33 4.13 12.63
C SER A 307 11.43 2.63 12.36
N TYR A 308 10.88 1.81 13.26
CA TYR A 308 10.65 0.37 13.01
C TYR A 308 9.30 0.11 12.35
N ASP A 309 8.47 1.14 12.19
CA ASP A 309 7.23 1.03 11.45
C ASP A 309 7.50 1.00 9.93
N PRO A 310 7.12 -0.07 9.22
CA PRO A 310 7.37 -0.20 7.79
C PRO A 310 6.62 0.86 6.96
N MET A 311 5.46 1.35 7.41
CA MET A 311 4.70 2.38 6.69
C MET A 311 5.47 3.70 6.65
N LEU A 312 6.08 4.08 7.77
CA LEU A 312 6.91 5.29 7.85
C LEU A 312 8.18 5.18 6.98
N CYS A 313 8.77 3.99 6.90
CA CYS A 313 9.88 3.72 5.97
C CYS A 313 9.40 3.84 4.51
N HIS A 314 8.24 3.27 4.19
CA HIS A 314 7.65 3.31 2.85
C HIS A 314 7.37 4.74 2.37
N VAL A 315 6.93 5.62 3.28
CA VAL A 315 6.77 7.05 3.00
C VAL A 315 8.08 7.69 2.54
N VAL A 316 9.18 7.44 3.25
CA VAL A 316 10.50 7.99 2.87
C VAL A 316 10.97 7.42 1.54
N LEU A 317 10.78 6.12 1.29
CA LEU A 317 11.14 5.50 0.02
C LEU A 317 10.33 6.07 -1.16
N THR A 318 9.04 6.34 -0.95
CA THR A 318 8.19 6.95 -1.98
C THR A 318 8.60 8.41 -2.25
N MET A 319 8.95 9.15 -1.19
CA MET A 319 9.50 10.50 -1.31
C MET A 319 10.85 10.50 -2.03
N TYR A 320 11.73 9.52 -1.75
CA TYR A 320 12.99 9.33 -2.47
C TYR A 320 12.75 9.14 -3.96
N LEU A 321 11.84 8.22 -4.34
CA LEU A 321 11.49 7.96 -5.74
C LEU A 321 10.99 9.22 -6.47
N ARG A 322 10.27 10.11 -5.76
CA ARG A 322 9.72 11.33 -6.34
C ARG A 322 10.74 12.46 -6.45
N PHE A 323 11.69 12.56 -5.52
CA PHE A 323 12.61 13.69 -5.39
C PHE A 323 14.08 13.26 -5.29
N LEU A 324 14.53 12.42 -6.21
CA LEU A 324 15.85 11.79 -6.16
C LEU A 324 17.01 12.77 -5.90
N ASP A 325 17.01 13.91 -6.58
CA ASP A 325 18.07 14.93 -6.45
C ASP A 325 18.18 15.50 -5.03
N ALA A 326 17.08 15.53 -4.26
CA ALA A 326 17.09 16.05 -2.89
C ALA A 326 17.75 15.08 -1.89
N PHE A 327 17.76 13.78 -2.21
CA PHE A 327 18.28 12.70 -1.36
C PHE A 327 19.69 12.26 -1.74
N ASP A 328 20.35 12.98 -2.63
CA ASP A 328 21.73 12.72 -3.02
C ASP A 328 22.64 12.64 -1.77
N GLY A 329 23.35 11.51 -1.64
CA GLY A 329 24.28 11.22 -0.55
C GLY A 329 23.63 10.56 0.69
N GLN A 330 22.32 10.28 0.68
CA GLN A 330 21.62 9.60 1.77
C GLN A 330 21.33 8.12 1.48
N GLU A 331 21.74 7.62 0.32
CA GLU A 331 21.43 6.25 -0.12
C GLU A 331 22.05 5.20 0.81
N GLY A 332 23.26 5.45 1.30
CA GLY A 332 23.91 4.58 2.28
C GLY A 332 23.12 4.49 3.59
N ASP A 333 22.59 5.61 4.09
CA ASP A 333 21.82 5.62 5.33
C ASP A 333 20.48 4.89 5.18
N ILE A 334 19.80 5.09 4.04
CA ILE A 334 18.56 4.37 3.71
C ILE A 334 18.84 2.86 3.63
N ALA A 335 19.87 2.45 2.88
CA ALA A 335 20.24 1.04 2.72
C ALA A 335 20.60 0.39 4.07
N ARG A 336 21.39 1.09 4.89
CA ARG A 336 21.79 0.63 6.23
C ARG A 336 20.57 0.42 7.09
N ARG A 337 19.61 1.34 7.04
CA ARG A 337 18.43 1.28 7.89
C ARG A 337 17.49 0.14 7.48
N LEU A 338 17.25 -0.06 6.18
CA LEU A 338 16.49 -1.19 5.67
C LEU A 338 17.14 -2.53 6.05
N TRP A 339 18.47 -2.60 5.97
CA TRP A 339 19.22 -3.77 6.41
C TRP A 339 19.02 -4.04 7.91
N LEU A 340 19.14 -3.03 8.77
CA LEU A 340 18.92 -3.19 10.21
C LEU A 340 17.51 -3.70 10.54
N ILE A 341 16.47 -3.23 9.84
CA ILE A 341 15.09 -3.73 10.02
C ILE A 341 15.00 -5.21 9.68
N SER A 342 15.69 -5.66 8.62
CA SER A 342 15.69 -7.09 8.24
C SER A 342 16.34 -8.00 9.29
N ARG A 343 17.26 -7.47 10.10
CA ARG A 343 17.99 -8.21 11.14
C ARG A 343 17.29 -8.24 12.49
N GLU A 344 16.25 -7.43 12.69
CA GLU A 344 15.55 -7.37 13.98
C GLU A 344 14.73 -8.65 14.19
N ALA A 345 15.25 -9.58 15.00
CA ALA A 345 14.65 -10.89 15.23
C ALA A 345 13.28 -10.78 15.95
N GLN A 346 13.05 -9.71 16.71
CA GLN A 346 11.76 -9.47 17.38
C GLN A 346 10.66 -8.99 16.43
N HIS A 347 11.03 -8.59 15.20
CA HIS A 347 10.08 -8.06 14.23
C HIS A 347 9.40 -9.17 13.44
N TYR A 348 8.16 -8.92 13.00
CA TYR A 348 7.41 -9.88 12.18
C TYR A 348 8.17 -10.22 10.89
N LEU A 349 8.23 -11.51 10.55
CA LEU A 349 8.95 -12.00 9.37
C LEU A 349 8.53 -11.28 8.09
N VAL A 350 7.23 -11.00 7.92
CA VAL A 350 6.69 -10.28 6.75
C VAL A 350 7.38 -8.92 6.55
N PHE A 351 7.61 -8.17 7.63
CA PHE A 351 8.24 -6.86 7.56
C PHE A 351 9.75 -6.95 7.36
N ARG A 352 10.41 -7.97 7.92
CA ARG A 352 11.82 -8.25 7.65
C ARG A 352 12.05 -8.58 6.18
N LEU A 353 11.17 -9.40 5.59
CA LEU A 353 11.17 -9.71 4.15
C LEU A 353 10.89 -8.48 3.30
N LEU A 354 9.93 -7.65 3.71
CA LEU A 354 9.59 -6.40 3.02
C LEU A 354 10.77 -5.42 3.00
N ALA A 355 11.52 -5.29 4.09
CA ALA A 355 12.72 -4.46 4.13
C ALA A 355 13.80 -4.93 3.15
N LEU A 356 14.02 -6.24 3.02
CA LEU A 356 14.93 -6.79 2.01
C LEU A 356 14.40 -6.59 0.59
N HIS A 357 13.09 -6.72 0.38
CA HIS A 357 12.47 -6.47 -0.92
C HIS A 357 12.67 -5.01 -1.36
N TRP A 358 12.45 -4.06 -0.44
CA TRP A 358 12.76 -2.65 -0.69
C TRP A 358 14.25 -2.43 -0.95
N LEU A 359 15.13 -3.07 -0.19
CA LEU A 359 16.58 -2.93 -0.38
C LEU A 359 17.05 -3.46 -1.74
N LEU A 360 16.50 -4.59 -2.20
CA LEU A 360 16.76 -5.14 -3.53
C LEU A 360 16.35 -4.15 -4.64
N GLY A 361 15.12 -3.62 -4.56
CA GLY A 361 14.64 -2.61 -5.51
C GLY A 361 15.45 -1.32 -5.45
N PHE A 362 15.85 -0.91 -4.26
CA PHE A 362 16.62 0.30 -4.02
C PHE A 362 18.03 0.21 -4.60
N ILE A 363 18.75 -0.90 -4.38
CA ILE A 363 20.07 -1.15 -5.00
C ILE A 363 19.95 -1.17 -6.52
N GLY A 364 18.93 -1.85 -7.06
CA GLY A 364 18.68 -1.88 -8.50
C GLY A 364 18.50 -0.48 -9.09
N LEU A 365 17.72 0.37 -8.42
CA LEU A 365 17.46 1.75 -8.84
C LEU A 365 18.71 2.64 -8.79
N VAL A 366 19.49 2.57 -7.70
CA VAL A 366 20.71 3.38 -7.54
C VAL A 366 21.79 2.94 -8.54
N SER A 367 21.89 1.63 -8.80
CA SER A 367 22.87 1.05 -9.70
C SER A 367 22.67 1.46 -11.16
N ASP A 368 21.46 1.81 -11.57
CA ASP A 368 21.17 2.26 -12.94
C ASP A 368 21.64 3.70 -13.21
N ARG A 369 21.91 4.50 -12.17
CA ARG A 369 22.04 5.96 -12.31
C ARG A 369 23.47 6.51 -12.14
N GLN A 370 24.28 6.02 -11.20
CA GLN A 370 25.58 6.63 -10.89
C GLN A 370 26.63 5.62 -10.37
N VAL A 371 27.78 5.53 -11.05
CA VAL A 371 28.87 4.56 -10.79
C VAL A 371 29.51 4.72 -9.40
N GLY A 372 29.80 5.95 -8.98
CA GLY A 372 30.49 6.21 -7.70
C GLY A 372 29.69 5.83 -6.44
N LYS A 373 28.35 5.81 -6.53
CA LYS A 373 27.46 5.40 -5.43
C LYS A 373 27.29 3.88 -5.33
N LYS A 374 27.67 3.13 -6.38
CA LYS A 374 27.63 1.66 -6.39
C LYS A 374 28.57 1.08 -5.34
N LYS A 375 29.78 1.64 -5.21
CA LYS A 375 30.85 1.12 -4.34
C LYS A 375 30.48 1.16 -2.85
N SER A 376 29.95 2.28 -2.35
CA SER A 376 29.58 2.43 -0.93
C SER A 376 28.41 1.52 -0.52
N MET A 377 27.44 1.31 -1.41
CA MET A 377 26.32 0.39 -1.19
C MET A 377 26.78 -1.07 -1.22
N VAL A 378 27.73 -1.42 -2.08
CA VAL A 378 28.26 -2.80 -2.12
C VAL A 378 29.22 -3.08 -0.96
N GLU A 379 30.01 -2.11 -0.51
CA GLU A 379 30.82 -2.26 0.71
C GLU A 379 29.94 -2.57 1.94
N MET A 380 28.72 -2.01 1.99
CA MET A 380 27.72 -2.37 2.98
C MET A 380 27.18 -3.79 2.81
N GLY A 381 27.12 -4.28 1.56
CA GLY A 381 26.65 -5.63 1.25
C GLY A 381 27.54 -6.75 1.79
N LEU A 382 28.81 -6.46 2.06
CA LEU A 382 29.72 -7.37 2.78
C LEU A 382 29.32 -7.60 4.25
N SER A 383 28.27 -6.93 4.75
CA SER A 383 27.69 -7.17 6.07
C SER A 383 26.41 -8.02 6.03
N PHE A 384 25.97 -8.43 4.83
CA PHE A 384 24.73 -9.16 4.62
C PHE A 384 24.84 -10.66 4.92
N TYR A 385 25.22 -10.99 6.15
CA TYR A 385 25.30 -12.37 6.62
C TYR A 385 23.96 -12.86 7.15
N SER A 386 23.54 -14.05 6.70
CA SER A 386 22.41 -14.77 7.26
C SER A 386 22.73 -15.25 8.68
N ASP A 387 21.82 -15.04 9.63
CA ASP A 387 21.92 -15.68 10.95
C ASP A 387 21.55 -17.17 10.84
N VAL A 388 22.14 -18.01 11.68
CA VAL A 388 21.88 -19.45 11.72
C VAL A 388 20.39 -19.72 11.92
N PHE A 389 19.71 -18.89 12.71
CA PHE A 389 18.29 -19.02 13.04
C PHE A 389 17.33 -18.27 12.09
N ASP A 390 17.84 -17.64 11.03
CA ASP A 390 16.97 -16.96 10.08
C ASP A 390 16.08 -17.96 9.30
N PRO A 391 14.78 -17.66 9.11
CA PRO A 391 13.90 -18.49 8.28
C PRO A 391 14.43 -18.57 6.85
N LEU A 392 14.20 -19.72 6.19
CA LEU A 392 14.70 -19.96 4.82
C LEU A 392 14.32 -18.86 3.82
N ALA A 393 13.11 -18.30 3.93
CA ALA A 393 12.66 -17.20 3.08
C ALA A 393 13.57 -15.96 3.21
N LEU A 394 13.99 -15.62 4.43
CA LEU A 394 14.86 -14.48 4.68
C LEU A 394 16.27 -14.75 4.16
N LYS A 395 16.81 -15.93 4.43
CA LYS A 395 18.11 -16.38 3.88
C LYS A 395 18.12 -16.33 2.36
N SER A 396 17.02 -16.75 1.72
CA SER A 396 16.90 -16.71 0.26
C SER A 396 16.98 -15.30 -0.31
N LEU A 397 16.38 -14.30 0.35
CA LEU A 397 16.44 -12.90 -0.09
C LEU A 397 17.79 -12.24 0.21
N GLN A 398 18.42 -12.58 1.33
CA GLN A 398 19.78 -12.12 1.66
C GLN A 398 20.80 -12.65 0.63
N LEU A 399 20.68 -13.91 0.21
CA LEU A 399 21.51 -14.48 -0.85
C LEU A 399 21.26 -13.81 -2.21
N ASP A 400 20.00 -13.49 -2.52
CA ASP A 400 19.66 -12.74 -3.73
C ASP A 400 20.27 -11.32 -3.72
N LEU A 401 20.33 -10.70 -2.54
CA LEU A 401 20.93 -9.38 -2.33
C LEU A 401 22.46 -9.41 -2.51
N LEU A 402 23.13 -10.42 -1.95
CA LEU A 402 24.57 -10.62 -2.16
C LEU A 402 24.90 -10.85 -3.64
N ALA A 403 24.08 -11.64 -4.35
CA ALA A 403 24.25 -11.87 -5.79
C ALA A 403 24.07 -10.58 -6.60
N LEU A 404 23.10 -9.74 -6.23
CA LEU A 404 22.91 -8.42 -6.84
C LEU A 404 24.13 -7.51 -6.62
N CYS A 405 24.66 -7.47 -5.39
CA CYS A 405 25.88 -6.71 -5.07
C CYS A 405 27.09 -7.17 -5.91
N SER A 406 27.25 -8.48 -6.10
CA SER A 406 28.31 -9.05 -6.95
C SER A 406 28.20 -8.54 -8.39
N ARG A 407 27.00 -8.62 -8.97
CA ARG A 407 26.74 -8.13 -10.33
C ARG A 407 26.98 -6.63 -10.47
N CYS A 408 26.59 -5.84 -9.47
CA CYS A 408 26.80 -4.39 -9.50
C CYS A 408 28.29 -4.01 -9.47
N LEU A 409 29.13 -4.74 -8.73
CA LEU A 409 30.59 -4.52 -8.75
C LEU A 409 31.20 -4.82 -10.11
N GLU A 410 30.78 -5.90 -10.76
CA GLU A 410 31.28 -6.27 -12.08
C GLU A 410 30.91 -5.25 -13.15
N ILE A 411 29.67 -4.76 -13.14
CA ILE A 411 29.25 -3.68 -14.04
C ILE A 411 30.10 -2.43 -13.80
N SER A 412 30.36 -2.07 -12.54
CA SER A 412 31.23 -0.94 -12.21
C SER A 412 32.65 -1.11 -12.75
N ARG A 413 33.22 -2.32 -12.70
CA ARG A 413 34.55 -2.60 -13.28
C ARG A 413 34.58 -2.39 -14.80
N LEU A 414 33.55 -2.87 -15.50
CA LEU A 414 33.48 -2.75 -16.96
C LEU A 414 33.37 -1.29 -17.41
N GLU A 415 32.67 -0.46 -16.64
CA GLU A 415 32.52 0.98 -16.90
C GLU A 415 33.82 1.76 -16.65
N ASP A 416 34.56 1.46 -15.57
CA ASP A 416 35.85 2.11 -15.25
C ASP A 416 36.95 1.78 -16.29
N ASN A 417 36.92 0.59 -16.89
CA ASN A 417 37.87 0.18 -17.94
C ASN A 417 37.71 0.95 -19.25
N GLY A 418 36.55 1.60 -19.49
CA GLY A 418 36.30 2.44 -20.67
C GLY A 418 36.94 3.83 -20.61
N GLY A 419 37.52 4.22 -19.46
CA GLY A 419 38.01 5.57 -19.22
C GLY A 419 39.21 5.62 -18.27
N ARG A 420 40.41 5.37 -18.82
CA ARG A 420 41.72 5.83 -18.31
C ARG A 420 42.34 5.04 -17.13
N GLY A 421 43.20 4.09 -17.49
CA GLY A 421 44.46 3.79 -16.78
C GLY A 421 44.36 2.87 -15.56
N VAL A 422 44.99 1.69 -15.70
CA VAL A 422 45.26 0.70 -14.65
C VAL A 422 45.84 1.38 -13.41
N SER A 423 45.03 1.50 -12.37
CA SER A 423 45.47 1.86 -11.02
C SER A 423 44.95 0.81 -10.03
N GLY A 424 45.58 0.71 -8.84
CA GLY A 424 45.40 -0.39 -7.87
C GLY A 424 43.98 -0.66 -7.35
N GLU A 425 42.96 0.01 -7.87
CA GLU A 425 41.54 -0.24 -7.58
C GLU A 425 40.98 -1.51 -8.24
N GLU A 426 41.54 -1.97 -9.37
CA GLU A 426 41.12 -3.23 -10.04
C GLU A 426 41.30 -4.45 -9.13
N VAL A 427 42.43 -4.51 -8.42
CA VAL A 427 42.74 -5.60 -7.49
C VAL A 427 41.78 -5.60 -6.30
N ALA A 428 41.44 -4.42 -5.78
CA ALA A 428 40.52 -4.29 -4.65
C ALA A 428 39.11 -4.76 -5.03
N SER A 429 38.58 -4.33 -6.18
CA SER A 429 37.28 -4.78 -6.68
C SER A 429 37.27 -6.31 -6.87
N GLY A 430 38.34 -6.86 -7.46
CA GLY A 430 38.64 -8.30 -7.60
C GLY A 430 38.37 -9.10 -6.33
N VAL A 431 39.00 -8.65 -5.25
CA VAL A 431 38.94 -9.26 -3.92
C VAL A 431 37.52 -9.20 -3.32
N TYR A 432 36.75 -8.14 -3.59
CA TYR A 432 35.38 -8.02 -3.05
C TYR A 432 34.38 -9.01 -3.67
N VAL A 433 34.46 -9.28 -4.97
CA VAL A 433 33.58 -10.27 -5.64
C VAL A 433 33.88 -11.69 -5.14
N VAL A 434 35.16 -12.02 -4.98
CA VAL A 434 35.56 -13.31 -4.38
C VAL A 434 34.98 -13.40 -2.97
N LYS A 435 35.16 -12.38 -2.13
CA LYS A 435 34.62 -12.36 -0.77
C LYS A 435 33.09 -12.53 -0.70
N LEU A 436 32.32 -11.87 -1.56
CA LEU A 436 30.86 -12.03 -1.63
C LEU A 436 30.45 -13.48 -1.98
N PHE A 437 31.21 -14.13 -2.85
CA PHE A 437 31.02 -15.54 -3.18
C PHE A 437 31.35 -16.46 -1.98
N GLU A 438 32.43 -16.16 -1.25
CA GLU A 438 32.77 -16.88 -0.01
C GLU A 438 31.65 -16.73 1.04
N ASP A 439 31.17 -15.51 1.25
CA ASP A 439 30.10 -15.19 2.22
C ASP A 439 28.78 -15.90 1.87
N ALA A 440 28.43 -15.98 0.57
CA ALA A 440 27.27 -16.73 0.09
C ALA A 440 27.43 -18.23 0.36
N LEU A 441 28.63 -18.78 0.19
CA LEU A 441 28.91 -20.20 0.43
C LEU A 441 28.86 -20.55 1.92
N VAL A 442 29.39 -19.69 2.78
CA VAL A 442 29.26 -19.83 4.23
C VAL A 442 27.78 -19.83 4.63
N SER A 443 26.97 -18.94 4.05
CA SER A 443 25.54 -18.83 4.35
C SER A 443 24.74 -20.08 3.92
N VAL A 444 25.08 -20.67 2.77
CA VAL A 444 24.46 -21.90 2.26
C VAL A 444 24.98 -23.17 2.97
N SER A 445 26.22 -23.15 3.48
CA SER A 445 26.81 -24.31 4.18
C SER A 445 26.06 -24.71 5.47
N ALA A 446 25.31 -23.77 6.05
CA ALA A 446 24.47 -24.01 7.22
C ALA A 446 23.16 -24.75 6.88
N PHE A 447 22.81 -24.91 5.60
CA PHE A 447 21.64 -25.69 5.21
C PHE A 447 21.90 -27.18 5.42
N LYS A 448 20.90 -27.87 5.95
CA LYS A 448 20.91 -29.33 5.89
C LYS A 448 20.64 -29.69 4.44
N TRP A 449 21.63 -30.25 3.75
CA TRP A 449 21.49 -30.65 2.36
C TRP A 449 20.50 -31.82 2.27
N LEU A 450 19.23 -31.45 2.09
CA LEU A 450 18.08 -32.32 2.06
C LEU A 450 17.83 -32.84 0.64
N PRO A 451 16.96 -33.85 0.45
CA PRO A 451 16.68 -34.42 -0.86
C PRO A 451 16.25 -33.37 -1.92
N PRO A 452 16.31 -33.69 -3.23
CA PRO A 452 16.07 -32.73 -4.34
C PRO A 452 14.75 -31.94 -4.30
N TRP A 453 13.74 -32.45 -3.61
CA TRP A 453 12.45 -31.76 -3.44
C TRP A 453 12.43 -30.79 -2.26
N SER A 454 13.54 -30.66 -1.52
CA SER A 454 13.67 -29.69 -0.44
C SER A 454 13.83 -28.28 -0.97
N THR A 455 13.08 -27.36 -0.37
CA THR A 455 13.20 -25.92 -0.64
C THR A 455 14.58 -25.40 -0.27
N GLU A 456 15.26 -25.95 0.74
CA GLU A 456 16.62 -25.55 1.14
C GLU A 456 17.63 -25.85 0.04
N THR A 457 17.56 -27.06 -0.52
CA THR A 457 18.39 -27.51 -1.63
C THR A 457 18.13 -26.68 -2.89
N ALA A 458 16.86 -26.38 -3.19
CA ALA A 458 16.50 -25.51 -4.31
C ALA A 458 17.06 -24.08 -4.15
N VAL A 459 16.99 -23.48 -2.96
CA VAL A 459 17.57 -22.15 -2.68
C VAL A 459 19.08 -22.17 -2.85
N ALA A 460 19.76 -23.21 -2.35
CA ALA A 460 21.21 -23.37 -2.49
C ALA A 460 21.63 -23.42 -3.97
N PHE A 461 20.98 -24.26 -4.78
CA PHE A 461 21.27 -24.36 -6.21
C PHE A 461 20.98 -23.06 -6.97
N ARG A 462 19.89 -22.38 -6.63
CA ARG A 462 19.57 -21.06 -7.20
C ARG A 462 20.65 -20.03 -6.89
N THR A 463 21.16 -20.02 -5.66
CA THR A 463 22.25 -19.13 -5.24
C THR A 463 23.52 -19.43 -6.03
N PHE A 464 23.91 -20.70 -6.15
CA PHE A 464 25.08 -21.08 -6.95
C PHE A 464 24.94 -20.66 -8.41
N HIS A 465 23.78 -20.89 -9.02
CA HIS A 465 23.50 -20.43 -10.37
C HIS A 465 23.67 -18.91 -10.49
N LYS A 466 23.11 -18.13 -9.56
CA LYS A 466 23.19 -16.65 -9.60
C LYS A 466 24.62 -16.13 -9.45
N PHE A 467 25.45 -16.74 -8.60
CA PHE A 467 26.83 -16.32 -8.43
C PHE A 467 27.77 -16.81 -9.53
N LEU A 468 27.57 -18.03 -10.05
CA LEU A 468 28.46 -18.60 -11.07
C LEU A 468 28.14 -18.09 -12.48
N ILE A 469 26.86 -17.87 -12.79
CA ILE A 469 26.41 -17.45 -14.13
C ILE A 469 26.05 -15.95 -14.16
N GLY A 470 25.61 -15.38 -13.04
CA GLY A 470 25.39 -13.92 -12.97
C GLY A 470 26.69 -13.12 -12.98
N ALA A 471 27.81 -13.73 -12.55
CA ALA A 471 29.15 -13.15 -12.58
C ALA A 471 29.80 -13.13 -13.98
N SER A 472 29.26 -13.95 -14.88
CA SER A 472 29.74 -14.03 -16.25
C SER A 472 28.89 -13.14 -17.15
N SER A 473 29.29 -11.88 -17.28
CA SER A 473 28.84 -11.10 -18.42
C SER A 473 29.25 -11.83 -19.71
N HIS A 474 28.35 -11.90 -20.69
CA HIS A 474 28.55 -12.51 -22.01
C HIS A 474 29.61 -11.78 -22.89
N SER A 475 30.53 -11.03 -22.29
CA SER A 475 31.68 -10.44 -22.96
C SER A 475 32.93 -11.23 -22.60
N ASP A 476 33.47 -11.90 -23.61
CA ASP A 476 34.62 -12.81 -23.67
C ASP A 476 35.98 -12.25 -23.18
N THR A 477 36.00 -11.19 -22.35
CA THR A 477 37.19 -10.34 -22.22
C THR A 477 37.98 -10.42 -20.91
N ASP A 478 37.50 -11.02 -19.81
CA ASP A 478 38.30 -11.07 -18.57
C ASP A 478 38.40 -12.47 -17.93
N SER A 479 39.39 -13.25 -18.41
CA SER A 479 39.76 -14.57 -17.91
C SER A 479 40.38 -14.58 -16.50
N SER A 480 40.69 -13.43 -15.90
CA SER A 480 41.47 -13.33 -14.66
C SER A 480 40.62 -13.55 -13.39
N THR A 481 39.45 -12.91 -13.28
CA THR A 481 38.56 -13.03 -12.10
C THR A 481 37.95 -14.43 -12.01
N THR A 482 37.48 -14.97 -13.14
CA THR A 482 36.94 -16.33 -13.23
C THR A 482 38.00 -17.36 -12.88
N ARG A 483 39.25 -17.15 -13.32
CA ARG A 483 40.38 -18.01 -12.95
C ARG A 483 40.71 -17.95 -11.46
N ILE A 484 40.72 -16.77 -10.85
CA ILE A 484 40.93 -16.61 -9.39
C ILE A 484 39.82 -17.32 -8.60
N LEU A 485 38.56 -17.24 -9.06
CA LEU A 485 37.42 -17.86 -8.42
C LEU A 485 37.46 -19.40 -8.57
N MET A 486 37.84 -19.91 -9.75
CA MET A 486 38.02 -21.33 -10.06
C MET A 486 39.22 -21.95 -9.32
N GLU A 487 40.31 -21.20 -9.13
CA GLU A 487 41.51 -21.61 -8.38
C GLU A 487 41.31 -21.45 -6.85
N SER A 488 40.18 -20.92 -6.40
CA SER A 488 39.90 -20.75 -4.98
C SER A 488 39.68 -22.11 -4.29
N LYS A 489 40.22 -22.25 -3.06
CA LYS A 489 40.00 -23.44 -2.20
C LYS A 489 38.51 -23.71 -1.97
N ILE A 490 37.70 -22.66 -2.02
CA ILE A 490 36.28 -22.66 -1.73
C ILE A 490 35.48 -23.25 -2.89
N PHE A 491 35.86 -22.93 -4.13
CA PHE A 491 35.30 -23.58 -5.31
C PHE A 491 35.61 -25.09 -5.34
N HIS A 492 36.84 -25.48 -4.98
CA HIS A 492 37.18 -26.91 -4.85
C HIS A 492 36.41 -27.62 -3.73
N ASN A 493 36.11 -26.93 -2.62
CA ASN A 493 35.24 -27.47 -1.57
C ASN A 493 33.80 -27.64 -2.05
N LEU A 494 33.26 -26.69 -2.82
CA LEU A 494 31.94 -26.80 -3.46
C LEU A 494 31.90 -27.96 -4.45
N GLN A 495 32.93 -28.14 -5.28
CA GLN A 495 33.04 -29.29 -6.18
C GLN A 495 33.01 -30.61 -5.42
N ARG A 496 33.78 -30.74 -4.34
CA ARG A 496 33.78 -31.94 -3.49
C ARG A 496 32.40 -32.18 -2.88
N MET A 497 31.76 -31.14 -2.35
CA MET A 497 30.42 -31.21 -1.77
C MET A 497 29.33 -31.61 -2.79
N LEU A 498 29.38 -31.07 -4.02
CA LEU A 498 28.47 -31.47 -5.09
C LEU A 498 28.66 -32.94 -5.47
N VAL A 499 29.91 -33.42 -5.50
CA VAL A 499 30.23 -34.84 -5.73
C VAL A 499 29.65 -35.71 -4.61
N ASP A 500 29.84 -35.31 -3.35
CA ASP A 500 29.31 -36.06 -2.19
C ASP A 500 27.76 -36.14 -2.23
N MET A 501 27.07 -35.04 -2.57
CA MET A 501 25.62 -35.02 -2.73
C MET A 501 25.12 -35.91 -3.88
N ILE A 502 25.88 -36.02 -4.97
CA ILE A 502 25.53 -36.92 -6.09
C ILE A 502 25.62 -38.37 -5.66
N LEU A 503 26.64 -38.71 -4.86
CA LEU A 503 26.82 -40.06 -4.34
C LEU A 503 25.69 -40.42 -3.37
N GLU A 504 25.23 -39.48 -2.55
CA GLU A 504 24.14 -39.69 -1.59
C GLU A 504 22.74 -39.68 -2.24
N PHE A 505 22.50 -38.77 -3.19
CA PHE A 505 21.21 -38.54 -3.81
C PHE A 505 21.31 -38.56 -5.35
N GLN A 506 21.37 -39.75 -5.94
CA GLN A 506 21.50 -39.94 -7.39
C GLN A 506 20.43 -39.24 -8.25
N ARG A 507 19.28 -38.85 -7.68
CA ARG A 507 18.24 -38.08 -8.38
C ARG A 507 18.59 -36.60 -8.58
N LEU A 508 19.63 -36.08 -7.91
CA LEU A 508 20.16 -34.72 -8.11
C LEU A 508 21.08 -34.61 -9.33
N VAL A 509 21.54 -35.73 -9.88
CA VAL A 509 22.47 -35.73 -11.02
C VAL A 509 21.98 -34.86 -12.19
N PRO A 510 20.72 -34.93 -12.66
CA PRO A 510 20.27 -34.09 -13.77
C PRO A 510 20.29 -32.59 -13.44
N ILE A 511 19.95 -32.20 -12.21
CA ILE A 511 19.93 -30.79 -11.76
C ILE A 511 21.35 -30.25 -11.67
N ILE A 512 22.28 -31.05 -11.12
CA ILE A 512 23.69 -30.66 -11.00
C ILE A 512 24.35 -30.63 -12.37
N VAL A 513 24.05 -31.61 -13.24
CA VAL A 513 24.51 -31.58 -14.64
C VAL A 513 23.99 -30.33 -15.34
N THR A 514 22.70 -29.98 -15.20
CA THR A 514 22.12 -28.76 -15.79
C THR A 514 22.83 -27.49 -15.31
N LEU A 515 23.09 -27.37 -14.00
CA LEU A 515 23.85 -26.28 -13.41
C LEU A 515 25.28 -26.21 -13.99
N LEU A 516 25.95 -27.36 -14.10
CA LEU A 516 27.30 -27.46 -14.63
C LEU A 516 27.36 -27.14 -16.13
N THR A 517 26.40 -27.60 -16.94
CA THR A 517 26.29 -27.21 -18.36
C THR A 517 26.02 -25.73 -18.52
N ALA A 518 25.16 -25.14 -17.68
CA ALA A 518 24.90 -23.70 -17.71
C ALA A 518 26.15 -22.88 -17.30
N CYS A 519 27.02 -23.43 -16.45
CA CYS A 519 28.35 -22.85 -16.15
C CYS A 519 29.39 -23.12 -17.26
N TRP A 520 29.26 -24.22 -18.00
CA TRP A 520 30.18 -24.65 -19.06
C TRP A 520 29.99 -23.84 -20.35
N ASP A 521 28.75 -23.54 -20.75
CA ASP A 521 28.45 -22.68 -21.92
C ASP A 521 28.99 -21.25 -21.76
N VAL A 522 29.33 -20.87 -20.53
CA VAL A 522 29.89 -19.56 -20.16
C VAL A 522 31.43 -19.58 -20.12
N THR A 523 32.07 -20.73 -19.91
CA THR A 523 33.52 -20.85 -19.66
C THR A 523 34.19 -21.69 -20.74
N SER A 524 34.23 -21.19 -21.97
CA SER A 524 34.84 -21.89 -23.13
C SER A 524 36.36 -22.11 -23.02
N THR A 525 37.03 -21.68 -21.95
CA THR A 525 38.47 -21.91 -21.80
C THR A 525 38.88 -22.18 -20.35
N VAL A 526 39.22 -23.44 -20.09
CA VAL A 526 40.13 -23.95 -19.05
C VAL A 526 39.57 -23.97 -17.61
N GLY A 527 39.36 -25.18 -17.05
CA GLY A 527 39.33 -25.34 -15.59
C GLY A 527 38.61 -26.55 -14.96
N TRP A 528 37.80 -27.31 -15.71
CA TRP A 528 36.98 -28.39 -15.13
C TRP A 528 37.52 -29.82 -15.40
N GLU A 529 38.80 -29.97 -15.71
CA GLU A 529 39.44 -31.29 -15.91
C GLU A 529 39.81 -31.98 -14.59
N SER A 530 38.87 -32.10 -13.64
CA SER A 530 39.06 -33.00 -12.50
C SER A 530 38.51 -34.39 -12.82
N VAL A 531 39.22 -35.43 -12.37
CA VAL A 531 38.87 -36.85 -12.54
C VAL A 531 37.43 -37.15 -12.07
N SER A 532 36.92 -36.38 -11.11
CA SER A 532 35.54 -36.46 -10.62
C SER A 532 34.50 -36.10 -11.69
N PHE A 533 34.78 -35.18 -12.62
CA PHE A 533 33.85 -34.77 -13.68
C PHE A 533 33.69 -35.84 -14.77
N ARG A 534 34.79 -36.52 -15.14
CA ARG A 534 34.74 -37.69 -16.04
C ARG A 534 34.00 -38.86 -15.39
N HIS A 535 34.17 -39.05 -14.08
CA HIS A 535 33.41 -40.05 -13.32
C HIS A 535 31.91 -39.70 -13.26
N LEU A 536 31.57 -38.43 -13.12
CA LEU A 536 30.18 -37.94 -13.14
C LEU A 536 29.49 -38.11 -14.50
N MET A 537 30.17 -37.77 -15.60
CA MET A 537 29.66 -38.01 -16.95
C MET A 537 29.55 -39.51 -17.27
N SER A 538 30.43 -40.34 -16.71
CA SER A 538 30.34 -41.80 -16.80
C SER A 538 29.12 -42.35 -16.06
N ILE A 539 28.78 -41.79 -14.88
CA ILE A 539 27.57 -42.20 -14.12
C ILE A 539 26.29 -41.72 -14.82
N TYR A 540 26.30 -40.53 -15.42
CA TYR A 540 25.18 -40.00 -16.20
C TYR A 540 24.96 -40.78 -17.50
N SER A 541 26.03 -41.19 -18.20
CA SER A 541 25.95 -41.96 -19.44
C SER A 541 25.58 -43.44 -19.25
N GLN A 542 25.57 -43.95 -18.02
CA GLN A 542 25.21 -45.34 -17.69
C GLN A 542 23.74 -45.52 -17.25
N LYS A 543 22.97 -44.43 -17.17
CA LYS A 543 21.50 -44.44 -16.99
C LYS A 543 20.85 -43.77 -18.18
#